data_AF-A0A9E4DAD1-F1
#
_entry.id   AF-A0A9E4DAD1-F1
#
_cell.length_a   1.000
_cell.length_b   1.000
_cell.length_c   1.000
_cell.angle_alpha   90.00
_cell.angle_beta   90.00
_cell.angle_gamma   90.00
#
_symmetry.space_group_name_H-M   'P 1'
#
loop_
_entity.id
_entity.type
_entity.pdbx_description
1 polymer ?
#
loop_
_entity_poly.entity_id
_entity_poly.type
_entity_poly.pdbx_seq_one_letter_code
_entity_poly.pdbx_strand_id
1 'polypeptide(L)'
;DLETAEIAVKAAQTGHMVMSTLHTNSACETITRLLNMGVAPFNVATSVNLIIAQRLARRLCQHCATELRLPEEVLLDEGFRPDELPTLTIKKPVGCDKCLNGYKGRVGIYETVPVTKELAEIILAGGNAMELSAMARKQGYDDLRRSALIKAGRGLTSLEEVNRVTKD
;
A
#
# COMPACT_ATOMS: atom_id res chain seq x y z
N ASP A 1 -6.62 -10.09 -19.10
CA ASP A 1 -6.05 -11.29 -19.77
C ASP A 1 -4.68 -10.95 -20.35
N LEU A 2 -3.94 -11.95 -20.84
CA LEU A 2 -2.58 -11.75 -21.37
C LEU A 2 -2.59 -10.85 -22.61
N GLU A 3 -3.54 -11.07 -23.53
CA GLU A 3 -3.65 -10.29 -24.77
C GLU A 3 -3.75 -8.79 -24.48
N THR A 4 -4.65 -8.41 -23.59
CA THR A 4 -4.83 -7.01 -23.17
C THR A 4 -3.56 -6.45 -22.52
N ALA A 5 -2.87 -7.25 -21.69
CA ALA A 5 -1.64 -6.83 -21.04
C ALA A 5 -0.51 -6.59 -22.05
N GLU A 6 -0.35 -7.46 -23.05
CA GLU A 6 0.66 -7.28 -24.10
C GLU A 6 0.41 -6.03 -24.95
N ILE A 7 -0.84 -5.78 -25.33
CA ILE A 7 -1.20 -4.59 -26.12
C ILE A 7 -0.88 -3.32 -25.33
N ALA A 8 -1.27 -3.27 -24.05
CA ALA A 8 -1.00 -2.13 -23.18
C ALA A 8 0.51 -1.86 -23.03
N VAL A 9 1.30 -2.92 -22.83
CA VAL A 9 2.77 -2.83 -22.69
C VAL A 9 3.42 -2.38 -24.00
N LYS A 10 3.01 -2.90 -25.16
CA LYS A 10 3.48 -2.45 -26.49
C LYS A 10 3.13 -0.97 -26.74
N ALA A 11 1.93 -0.54 -26.35
CA ALA A 11 1.54 0.87 -26.46
C ALA A 11 2.44 1.77 -25.59
N ALA A 12 2.78 1.35 -24.38
CA ALA A 12 3.71 2.06 -23.51
C ALA A 12 5.12 2.15 -24.11
N GLN A 13 5.64 1.05 -24.69
CA GLN A 13 6.96 1.02 -25.35
C GLN A 13 7.04 1.92 -26.58
N THR A 14 5.92 2.16 -27.27
CA THR A 14 5.84 3.07 -28.42
C THR A 14 5.66 4.54 -28.03
N GLY A 15 5.79 4.86 -26.73
CA GLY A 15 5.84 6.24 -26.23
C GLY A 15 4.51 6.79 -25.71
N HIS A 16 3.48 5.95 -25.55
CA HIS A 16 2.21 6.39 -24.97
C HIS A 16 2.21 6.27 -23.45
N MET A 17 1.56 7.22 -22.77
CA MET A 17 1.25 7.07 -21.36
C MET A 17 0.03 6.17 -21.20
N VAL A 18 0.22 5.00 -20.61
CA VAL A 18 -0.84 3.99 -20.41
C VAL A 18 -1.16 3.87 -18.93
N MET A 19 -2.45 3.95 -18.60
CA MET A 19 -2.96 3.71 -17.24
C MET A 19 -3.91 2.52 -17.29
N SER A 20 -3.72 1.57 -16.38
CA SER A 20 -4.56 0.38 -16.28
C SER A 20 -4.65 -0.08 -14.82
N THR A 21 -5.54 -1.02 -14.54
CA THR A 21 -5.79 -1.53 -13.19
C THR A 21 -5.73 -3.05 -13.19
N LEU A 22 -5.04 -3.62 -12.20
CA LEU A 22 -5.04 -5.06 -11.93
C LEU A 22 -5.55 -5.31 -10.50
N HIS A 23 -6.12 -6.49 -10.28
CA HIS A 23 -6.51 -6.97 -8.95
C HIS A 23 -5.38 -7.80 -8.35
N THR A 24 -4.62 -7.19 -7.46
CA THR A 24 -3.48 -7.75 -6.73
C THR A 24 -3.49 -7.24 -5.28
N ASN A 25 -2.74 -7.87 -4.36
CA ASN A 25 -2.76 -7.46 -2.96
C ASN A 25 -1.74 -6.37 -2.62
N SER A 26 -0.70 -6.20 -3.44
CA SER A 26 0.39 -5.24 -3.27
C SER A 26 0.95 -4.75 -4.60
N ALA A 27 1.75 -3.68 -4.55
CA ALA A 27 2.40 -3.15 -5.74
C ALA A 27 3.40 -4.16 -6.31
N CYS A 28 4.18 -4.81 -5.44
CA CYS A 28 5.17 -5.81 -5.84
C CYS A 28 4.53 -7.09 -6.40
N GLU A 29 3.39 -7.55 -5.85
CA GLU A 29 2.65 -8.69 -6.42
C GLU A 29 2.12 -8.41 -7.82
N THR A 30 1.85 -7.15 -8.16
CA THR A 30 1.40 -6.75 -9.51
C THR A 30 2.44 -7.10 -10.56
N ILE A 31 3.73 -6.92 -10.26
CA ILE A 31 4.84 -7.34 -11.13
C ILE A 31 4.77 -8.84 -11.34
N THR A 32 4.76 -9.62 -10.26
CA THR A 32 4.70 -11.09 -10.36
C THR A 32 3.44 -11.58 -11.08
N ARG A 33 2.32 -10.87 -10.94
CA ARG A 33 1.07 -11.20 -11.65
C ARG A 33 1.21 -11.01 -13.15
N LEU A 34 1.86 -9.92 -13.61
CA LEU A 34 2.13 -9.71 -15.04
C LEU A 34 3.05 -10.81 -15.60
N LEU A 35 4.09 -11.19 -14.86
CA LEU A 35 4.99 -12.29 -15.25
C LEU A 35 4.22 -13.62 -15.34
N ASN A 36 3.40 -13.94 -14.33
CA ASN A 36 2.60 -15.16 -14.31
C ASN A 36 1.51 -15.21 -15.39
N MET A 37 1.08 -14.05 -15.89
CA MET A 37 0.18 -13.98 -17.03
C MET A 37 0.89 -14.30 -18.36
N GLY A 38 2.23 -14.25 -18.41
CA GLY A 38 3.03 -14.51 -19.60
C GLY A 38 3.72 -13.28 -20.17
N VAL A 39 3.62 -12.11 -19.54
CA VAL A 39 4.32 -10.91 -20.00
C VAL A 39 5.82 -11.09 -19.75
N ALA A 40 6.63 -10.95 -20.81
CA ALA A 40 8.08 -11.13 -20.71
C ALA A 40 8.70 -10.15 -19.69
N PRO A 41 9.64 -10.60 -18.82
CA PRO A 41 10.25 -9.77 -17.79
C PRO A 41 10.85 -8.46 -18.30
N PHE A 42 11.53 -8.52 -19.45
CA PHE A 42 12.09 -7.34 -20.10
C PHE A 42 11.03 -6.26 -20.37
N ASN A 43 9.88 -6.68 -20.89
CA ASN A 43 8.80 -5.74 -21.21
C ASN A 43 8.20 -5.11 -19.95
N VAL A 44 8.12 -5.85 -18.84
CA VAL A 44 7.67 -5.28 -17.55
C VAL A 44 8.70 -4.27 -17.04
N ALA A 45 9.98 -4.65 -17.02
CA ALA A 45 11.07 -3.84 -16.50
C ALA A 45 11.27 -2.51 -17.26
N THR A 46 11.04 -2.49 -18.58
CA THR A 46 11.27 -1.28 -19.40
C THR A 46 10.05 -0.39 -19.58
N SER A 47 8.84 -0.91 -19.36
CA SER A 47 7.60 -0.23 -19.78
C SER A 47 6.72 0.20 -18.61
N VAL A 48 6.92 -0.39 -17.42
CA VAL A 48 6.19 -0.01 -16.22
C VAL A 48 6.99 1.07 -15.48
N ASN A 49 6.40 2.24 -15.29
CA ASN A 49 7.05 3.35 -14.57
C ASN A 49 6.72 3.33 -13.06
N LEU A 50 5.46 3.06 -12.73
CA LEU A 50 4.92 3.19 -11.37
C LEU A 50 3.80 2.19 -11.16
N ILE A 51 3.79 1.57 -9.98
CA ILE A 51 2.68 0.73 -9.53
C ILE A 51 2.14 1.32 -8.24
N ILE A 52 0.81 1.42 -8.17
CA ILE A 52 0.09 1.87 -6.98
C ILE A 52 -0.84 0.75 -6.55
N ALA A 53 -0.60 0.19 -5.37
CA ALA A 53 -1.59 -0.61 -4.67
C ALA A 53 -2.36 0.28 -3.69
N GLN A 54 -3.66 0.06 -3.58
CA GLN A 54 -4.52 0.88 -2.73
C GLN A 54 -5.54 0.06 -1.95
N ARG A 55 -5.84 0.54 -0.74
CA ARG A 55 -6.98 0.08 0.07
C ARG A 55 -7.73 1.29 0.63
N LEU A 56 -9.00 1.11 0.96
CA LEU A 56 -9.84 2.14 1.59
C LEU A 56 -10.16 1.75 3.02
N ALA A 57 -9.67 2.56 3.97
CA ALA A 57 -10.04 2.48 5.37
C ALA A 57 -11.18 3.45 5.68
N ARG A 58 -12.02 3.10 6.66
CA ARG A 58 -12.96 4.03 7.28
C ARG A 58 -12.20 5.14 8.00
N ARG A 59 -12.66 6.38 7.84
CA ARG A 59 -12.09 7.55 8.53
C ARG A 59 -12.79 7.74 9.88
N LEU A 60 -12.01 7.98 10.94
CA LEU A 60 -12.55 8.26 12.27
C LEU A 60 -13.41 9.53 12.25
N CYS A 61 -14.56 9.46 12.93
CA CYS A 61 -15.45 10.59 13.08
C CYS A 61 -14.77 11.72 13.86
N GLN A 62 -14.75 12.93 13.30
CA GLN A 62 -14.12 14.09 13.93
C GLN A 62 -14.88 14.60 15.17
N HIS A 63 -16.12 14.17 15.38
CA HIS A 63 -16.95 14.62 16.52
C HIS A 63 -16.84 13.74 17.75
N CYS A 64 -16.64 12.42 17.58
CA CYS A 64 -16.71 11.47 18.69
C CYS A 64 -15.45 10.62 18.87
N ALA A 65 -14.47 10.66 17.95
CA ALA A 65 -13.24 9.89 18.15
C ALA A 65 -12.47 10.42 19.37
N THR A 66 -12.04 9.50 20.24
CA THR A 66 -11.33 9.81 21.49
C THR A 66 -9.91 9.26 21.45
N GLU A 67 -9.01 9.88 22.20
CA GLU A 67 -7.63 9.40 22.37
C GLU A 67 -7.63 7.99 22.97
N LEU A 68 -6.79 7.12 22.42
CA LEU A 68 -6.54 5.78 22.93
C LEU A 68 -5.07 5.69 23.31
N ARG A 69 -4.79 5.58 24.61
CA ARG A 69 -3.44 5.32 25.13
C ARG A 69 -3.20 3.83 25.17
N LEU A 70 -2.13 3.39 24.52
CA LEU A 70 -1.67 2.01 24.52
C LEU A 70 -0.23 1.98 25.08
N PRO A 71 0.17 0.89 25.73
CA PRO A 71 1.58 0.67 26.08
C PRO A 71 2.47 0.74 24.84
N GLU A 72 3.70 1.23 24.99
CA GLU A 72 4.66 1.33 23.89
C GLU A 72 4.93 -0.04 23.23
N GLU A 73 5.01 -1.11 24.03
CA GLU A 73 5.18 -2.48 23.55
C GLU A 73 4.10 -2.89 22.54
N VAL A 74 2.83 -2.55 22.80
CA VAL A 74 1.71 -2.85 21.89
C VAL A 74 1.84 -2.05 20.59
N LEU A 75 2.33 -0.81 20.65
CA LEU A 75 2.52 0.01 19.46
C LEU A 75 3.69 -0.51 18.61
N LEU A 76 4.77 -0.94 19.24
CA LEU A 76 5.90 -1.57 18.56
C LEU A 76 5.49 -2.89 17.90
N ASP A 77 4.73 -3.74 18.60
CA ASP A 77 4.19 -5.00 18.07
C ASP A 77 3.23 -4.78 16.89
N GLU A 78 2.47 -3.67 16.90
CA GLU A 78 1.62 -3.30 15.77
C GLU A 78 2.43 -2.86 14.53
N GLY A 79 3.71 -2.52 14.70
CA GLY A 79 4.64 -2.14 13.64
C GLY A 79 4.98 -0.65 13.57
N PHE A 80 4.67 0.13 14.61
CA PHE A 80 5.23 1.48 14.75
C PHE A 80 6.72 1.41 15.08
N ARG A 81 7.47 2.45 14.72
CA ARG A 81 8.89 2.55 15.03
C ARG A 81 9.11 3.32 16.33
N PRO A 82 10.18 3.03 17.11
CA PRO A 82 10.45 3.73 18.37
C PRO A 82 10.52 5.25 18.24
N ASP A 83 11.05 5.77 17.12
CA ASP A 83 11.17 7.20 16.85
C ASP A 83 9.82 7.90 16.62
N GLU A 84 8.77 7.14 16.32
CA GLU A 84 7.44 7.69 16.05
C GLU A 84 6.61 7.85 17.32
N LEU A 85 6.83 6.99 18.32
CA LEU A 85 6.00 6.86 19.53
C LEU A 85 5.66 8.20 20.18
N PRO A 86 6.62 9.15 20.37
CA PRO A 86 6.34 10.43 21.03
C PRO A 86 5.35 11.33 20.27
N THR A 87 5.14 11.07 18.97
CA THR A 87 4.31 11.90 18.09
C THR A 87 2.94 11.26 17.76
N LEU A 88 2.71 10.03 18.22
CA LEU A 88 1.49 9.28 17.89
C LEU A 88 0.26 9.89 18.58
N THR A 89 -0.77 10.13 17.79
CA THR A 89 -2.10 10.56 18.21
C THR A 89 -3.11 9.44 17.90
N ILE A 90 -2.98 8.31 18.59
CA ILE A 90 -3.86 7.16 18.37
C ILE A 90 -5.25 7.48 18.91
N LYS A 91 -6.28 7.17 18.10
CA LYS A 91 -7.69 7.40 18.44
C LYS A 91 -8.52 6.15 18.21
N LYS A 92 -9.62 6.03 18.95
CA LYS A 92 -10.62 4.97 18.81
C LYS A 92 -12.00 5.52 18.41
N PRO A 93 -12.81 4.73 17.69
CA PRO A 93 -14.21 5.08 17.43
C PRO A 93 -15.03 5.03 18.74
N VAL A 94 -16.01 5.91 18.87
CA VAL A 94 -16.98 5.89 19.99
C VAL A 94 -18.41 5.75 19.48
N GLY A 95 -18.79 6.56 18.50
CA GLY A 95 -20.15 6.59 17.96
C GLY A 95 -20.92 7.83 18.42
N CYS A 96 -21.67 8.41 17.49
CA CYS A 96 -22.60 9.51 17.73
C CYS A 96 -23.61 9.58 16.58
N ASP A 97 -24.61 10.45 16.73
CA ASP A 97 -25.64 10.80 15.75
C ASP A 97 -25.12 11.25 14.38
N LYS A 98 -23.87 11.72 14.30
CA LYS A 98 -23.26 12.26 13.07
C LYS A 98 -22.47 11.23 12.24
N CYS A 99 -22.37 9.99 12.69
CA CYS A 99 -21.49 8.97 12.09
C CYS A 99 -22.12 7.58 12.10
N LEU A 100 -21.47 6.63 11.43
CA LEU A 100 -21.83 5.21 11.51
C LEU A 100 -20.77 4.49 12.35
N ASN A 101 -21.15 4.08 13.57
CA ASN A 101 -20.29 3.34 14.50
C ASN A 101 -18.91 3.99 14.73
N GLY A 102 -18.87 5.32 14.86
CA GLY A 102 -17.64 6.07 15.12
C GLY A 102 -16.81 6.42 13.88
N TYR A 103 -17.29 6.09 12.68
CA TYR A 103 -16.62 6.40 11.42
C TYR A 103 -17.49 7.27 10.50
N LYS A 104 -16.84 8.19 9.77
CA LYS A 104 -17.50 9.04 8.77
C LYS A 104 -16.54 9.33 7.61
N GLY A 105 -16.89 8.83 6.43
CA GLY A 105 -16.04 8.92 5.24
C GLY A 105 -14.95 7.85 5.20
N ARG A 106 -14.04 8.00 4.23
CA ARG A 106 -12.95 7.06 3.96
C ARG A 106 -11.61 7.79 3.87
N VAL A 107 -10.53 7.05 4.06
CA VAL A 107 -9.15 7.49 3.84
C VAL A 107 -8.43 6.46 2.97
N GLY A 108 -7.72 6.95 1.95
CA GLY A 108 -6.93 6.11 1.06
C GLY A 108 -5.63 5.67 1.71
N ILE A 109 -5.31 4.39 1.60
CA ILE A 109 -4.03 3.80 1.96
C ILE A 109 -3.36 3.40 0.66
N TYR A 110 -2.12 3.86 0.45
CA TYR A 110 -1.41 3.72 -0.81
C TYR A 110 -0.03 3.13 -0.57
N GLU A 111 0.32 2.14 -1.36
CA GLU A 111 1.68 1.66 -1.57
C GLU A 111 2.04 2.09 -2.99
N THR A 112 3.01 2.99 -3.11
CA THR A 112 3.38 3.63 -4.38
C THR A 112 4.84 3.31 -4.67
N VAL A 113 5.06 2.37 -5.58
CA VAL A 113 6.39 1.82 -5.87
C VAL A 113 6.77 2.12 -7.32
N PRO A 114 7.69 3.07 -7.57
CA PRO A 114 8.25 3.26 -8.89
C PRO A 114 9.15 2.09 -9.27
N VAL A 115 9.19 1.73 -10.55
CA VAL A 115 10.12 0.72 -11.03
C VAL A 115 11.49 1.38 -11.21
N THR A 116 12.30 1.31 -10.16
CA THR A 116 13.68 1.78 -10.15
C THR A 116 14.60 0.83 -10.91
N LYS A 117 15.84 1.24 -11.16
CA LYS A 117 16.83 0.40 -11.85
C LYS A 117 17.07 -0.92 -11.10
N GLU A 118 17.18 -0.87 -9.78
CA GLU A 118 17.41 -2.04 -8.93
C GLU A 118 16.21 -2.98 -8.93
N LEU A 119 14.98 -2.44 -8.94
CA LEU A 119 13.78 -3.27 -9.11
C LEU A 119 13.73 -3.89 -10.50
N ALA A 120 14.06 -3.14 -11.56
CA ALA A 120 14.14 -3.66 -12.92
C ALA A 120 15.15 -4.81 -13.03
N GLU A 121 16.31 -4.72 -12.37
CA GLU A 121 17.31 -5.80 -12.30
C GLU A 121 16.73 -7.06 -11.64
N ILE A 122 15.99 -6.92 -10.54
CA ILE A 122 15.31 -8.04 -9.87
C ILE A 122 14.25 -8.66 -10.79
N ILE A 123 13.46 -7.85 -11.50
CA ILE A 123 12.46 -8.33 -12.47
C ILE A 123 13.12 -9.15 -13.57
N LEU A 124 14.20 -8.63 -14.16
CA LEU A 124 14.94 -9.30 -15.23
C LEU A 124 15.57 -10.62 -14.77
N ALA A 125 15.99 -10.70 -13.50
CA ALA A 125 16.49 -11.92 -12.89
C ALA A 125 15.39 -12.93 -12.51
N GLY A 126 14.11 -12.59 -12.68
CA GLY A 126 12.98 -13.45 -12.31
C GLY A 126 12.71 -13.49 -10.81
N GLY A 127 13.08 -12.45 -10.08
CA GLY A 127 12.87 -12.35 -8.64
C GLY A 127 11.40 -12.35 -8.23
N ASN A 128 11.14 -12.81 -7.00
CA ASN A 128 9.80 -12.95 -6.46
C ASN A 128 9.31 -11.66 -5.75
N ALA A 129 8.04 -11.66 -5.34
CA ALA A 129 7.42 -10.52 -4.68
C ALA A 129 8.12 -10.12 -3.37
N MET A 130 8.68 -11.07 -2.61
CA MET A 130 9.38 -10.77 -1.36
C MET A 130 10.69 -10.01 -1.61
N GLU A 131 11.44 -10.39 -2.63
CA GLU A 131 12.68 -9.71 -3.04
C GLU A 131 12.40 -8.29 -3.52
N LEU A 132 11.36 -8.13 -4.35
CA LEU A 132 10.89 -6.82 -4.82
C LEU A 132 10.44 -5.94 -3.65
N SER A 133 9.62 -6.46 -2.74
CA SER A 133 9.17 -5.72 -1.55
C SER A 133 10.32 -5.36 -0.61
N ALA A 134 11.32 -6.24 -0.45
CA ALA A 134 12.50 -5.95 0.34
C ALA A 134 13.31 -4.79 -0.27
N MET A 135 13.48 -4.78 -1.60
CA MET A 135 14.14 -3.68 -2.31
C MET A 135 13.34 -2.38 -2.21
N ALA A 136 12.03 -2.41 -2.43
CA ALA A 136 11.17 -1.24 -2.32
C ALA A 136 11.24 -0.61 -0.92
N ARG A 137 11.18 -1.43 0.14
CA ARG A 137 11.36 -0.97 1.53
C ARG A 137 12.76 -0.41 1.78
N LYS A 138 13.81 -1.04 1.24
CA LYS A 138 15.18 -0.53 1.32
C LYS A 138 15.33 0.84 0.68
N GLN A 139 14.58 1.10 -0.40
CA GLN A 139 14.52 2.40 -1.09
C GLN A 139 13.60 3.41 -0.38
N GLY A 140 12.94 3.03 0.71
CA GLY A 140 12.10 3.91 1.50
C GLY A 140 10.64 4.02 1.03
N TYR A 141 10.18 3.10 0.16
CA TYR A 141 8.76 3.03 -0.21
C TYR A 141 7.98 2.26 0.84
N ASP A 142 6.98 2.92 1.43
CA ASP A 142 6.08 2.31 2.41
C ASP A 142 5.13 1.31 1.72
N ASP A 143 4.98 0.13 2.33
CA ASP A 143 3.93 -0.81 1.97
C ASP A 143 2.55 -0.35 2.51
N LEU A 144 1.49 -1.08 2.14
CA LEU A 144 0.13 -0.76 2.58
C LEU A 144 0.01 -0.71 4.11
N ARG A 145 0.67 -1.63 4.82
CA ARG A 145 0.60 -1.73 6.28
C ARG A 145 1.23 -0.50 6.92
N ARG A 146 2.44 -0.16 6.50
CA ARG A 146 3.17 1.00 6.97
C ARG A 146 2.43 2.31 6.68
N SER A 147 1.93 2.46 5.45
CA SER A 147 1.09 3.59 5.03
C SER A 147 -0.23 3.72 5.81
N ALA A 148 -0.76 2.61 6.32
CA ALA A 148 -1.96 2.59 7.16
C ALA A 148 -1.63 2.99 8.62
N LEU A 149 -0.54 2.46 9.17
CA LEU A 149 -0.05 2.79 10.51
C LEU A 149 0.25 4.28 10.64
N ILE A 150 0.92 4.89 9.66
CA ILE A 150 1.17 6.35 9.64
C ILE A 150 -0.13 7.14 9.75
N LYS A 151 -1.22 6.66 9.12
CA LYS A 151 -2.53 7.33 9.18
C LYS A 151 -3.24 7.12 10.52
N ALA A 152 -3.13 5.93 11.11
CA ALA A 152 -3.61 5.69 12.47
C ALA A 152 -2.84 6.50 13.52
N GLY A 153 -1.51 6.60 13.37
CA GLY A 153 -0.62 7.44 14.16
C GLY A 153 -0.99 8.92 14.13
N ARG A 154 -1.64 9.39 13.06
CA ARG A 154 -2.18 10.75 12.93
C ARG A 154 -3.64 10.89 13.36
N GLY A 155 -4.25 9.83 13.89
CA GLY A 155 -5.65 9.81 14.32
C GLY A 155 -6.66 9.93 13.18
N LEU A 156 -6.28 9.61 11.94
CA LEU A 156 -7.18 9.67 10.77
C LEU A 156 -8.07 8.42 10.66
N THR A 157 -7.55 7.28 11.08
CA THR A 157 -8.25 5.99 11.17
C THR A 157 -7.85 5.29 12.47
N SER A 158 -8.50 4.17 12.80
CA SER A 158 -8.21 3.41 14.03
C SER A 158 -7.25 2.26 13.75
N LEU A 159 -6.59 1.73 14.79
CA LEU A 159 -5.77 0.52 14.66
C LEU A 159 -6.59 -0.72 14.27
N GLU A 160 -7.83 -0.82 14.78
CA GLU A 160 -8.80 -1.84 14.37
C GLU A 160 -9.02 -1.82 12.85
N GLU A 161 -9.20 -0.62 12.29
CA GLU A 161 -9.44 -0.46 10.87
C GLU A 161 -8.18 -0.72 10.03
N VAL A 162 -7.01 -0.31 10.53
CA VAL A 162 -5.72 -0.65 9.90
C VAL A 162 -5.56 -2.17 9.87
N ASN A 163 -5.79 -2.88 10.97
CA ASN A 163 -5.73 -4.35 11.02
C ASN A 163 -6.71 -4.97 10.01
N ARG A 164 -7.98 -4.56 10.01
CA ARG A 164 -9.02 -5.06 9.09
C ARG A 164 -8.64 -4.94 7.61
N VAL A 165 -7.94 -3.86 7.24
CA VAL A 165 -7.59 -3.60 5.84
C VAL A 165 -6.15 -3.92 5.51
N THR A 166 -5.32 -4.47 6.39
CA THR A 166 -3.89 -4.74 6.05
C THR A 166 -3.34 -6.04 6.60
N LYS A 167 -4.00 -6.66 7.59
CA LYS A 167 -3.71 -8.01 8.03
C LYS A 167 -4.73 -8.93 7.35
N ASP A 168 -4.25 -9.96 6.67
CA ASP A 168 -5.08 -11.08 6.21
C ASP A 168 -5.22 -12.10 7.36
#